data_AF-A0A668AK52-F1
#
_entry.id   AF-A0A668AK52-F1
#
_cell.length_a   1.000
_cell.length_b   1.000
_cell.length_c   1.000
_cell.angle_alpha   90.00
_cell.angle_beta   90.00
_cell.angle_gamma   90.00
#
_symmetry.space_group_name_H-M   'P 1'
#
loop_
_entity.id
_entity.type
_entity.pdbx_description
1 polymer ?
#
loop_
_entity_poly.entity_id
_entity_poly.type
_entity_poly.pdbx_seq_one_letter_code
_entity_poly.pdbx_strand_id
1 'polypeptide(L)'
;MGMCSTITDAPDFNASADAEALYNAMKGIGDHDNNTDLIDDLKYELTGKFERLIVSLMRTPAYHDAKEIHDAIKGAGTNERCLIEVLASRNNQQTHEMVAAYKDAYGSDIEEDVVGDTSGHFKKMLVVLLQGTRDESGVVDADLVEQDAQDLFAAGEEQWGTDEAKFIMILGSRSVTHLRMVFDAYEKIAEKSIEDSIKSELSGDFERLMLAVVQCIRSVPMFFAKRLYKSMKGLGTADNTLIRIMISRSEIDMLDIRECFRLRYEKSLYNMIKDDTSGDYKRTLLNLCGGDDDLAGEFFPEAAQIAYKMWELSAMTKVQLRPTIRPASNFDPAADAQALRKAMKGFGTDEDAIIEIVTKRSNAQRQEIRQSFKSLLGRDLMKDLKSELSKNLERLIIGLMLTPAEFDAKMMQKAMEGAGTDEHALIEILVTRSNEEILAMNAAYQDAYKKSLEDAIQSDTSGHFCRILVSLVQVMFFPVRSNIVFYFHTHSLVAV
;
A
#
# COMPACT_ATOMS: atom_id res chain seq x y z
N MET A 1 13.09 16.05 -21.18
CA MET A 1 12.70 15.83 -19.76
C MET A 1 13.98 15.96 -18.94
N GLY A 2 13.96 16.73 -17.85
CA GLY A 2 15.12 16.81 -16.96
C GLY A 2 15.40 15.44 -16.34
N MET A 3 16.67 15.17 -16.01
CA MET A 3 17.06 13.92 -15.33
C MET A 3 16.30 13.81 -14.00
N CYS A 4 15.51 12.74 -13.82
CA CYS A 4 14.81 12.42 -12.56
C CYS A 4 15.61 11.43 -11.70
N SER A 5 16.94 11.47 -11.81
CA SER A 5 17.89 10.65 -11.09
C SER A 5 18.43 11.35 -9.84
N THR A 6 18.88 10.56 -8.87
CA THR A 6 19.57 11.04 -7.66
C THR A 6 21.09 11.02 -7.80
N ILE A 7 21.61 10.16 -8.70
CA ILE A 7 23.01 10.15 -9.12
C ILE A 7 23.12 10.81 -10.50
N THR A 8 24.13 11.66 -10.66
CA THR A 8 24.47 12.35 -11.91
C THR A 8 25.96 12.26 -12.17
N ASP A 9 26.37 12.42 -13.43
CA ASP A 9 27.78 12.45 -13.81
C ASP A 9 28.58 13.46 -12.96
N ALA A 10 29.69 13.00 -12.39
CA ALA A 10 30.58 13.85 -11.62
C ALA A 10 31.32 14.80 -12.59
N PRO A 11 31.22 16.13 -12.41
CA PRO A 11 31.79 17.10 -13.36
C PRO A 11 33.31 17.01 -13.49
N ASP A 12 34.00 16.49 -12.47
CA ASP A 12 35.46 16.36 -12.41
C ASP A 12 35.93 14.89 -12.38
N PHE A 13 35.15 13.96 -12.95
CA PHE A 13 35.47 12.52 -12.94
C PHE A 13 36.84 12.20 -13.58
N ASN A 14 37.64 11.39 -12.88
CA ASN A 14 38.92 10.89 -13.37
C ASN A 14 39.10 9.43 -12.97
N ALA A 15 38.79 8.53 -13.90
CA ALA A 15 38.83 7.08 -13.68
C ALA A 15 40.16 6.59 -13.08
N SER A 16 41.31 7.13 -13.52
CA SER A 16 42.61 6.70 -13.01
C SER A 16 42.84 7.15 -11.56
N ALA A 17 42.46 8.38 -11.23
CA ALA A 17 42.59 8.92 -9.87
C ALA A 17 41.61 8.21 -8.91
N ASP A 18 40.40 7.93 -9.37
CA ASP A 18 39.38 7.22 -8.58
C ASP A 18 39.78 5.76 -8.34
N ALA A 19 40.34 5.08 -9.34
CA ALA A 19 40.88 3.73 -9.18
C ALA A 19 42.05 3.70 -8.18
N GLU A 20 42.96 4.68 -8.24
CA GLU A 20 44.06 4.81 -7.27
C GLU A 20 43.54 5.10 -5.86
N ALA A 21 42.52 5.95 -5.72
CA ALA A 21 41.89 6.24 -4.44
C ALA A 21 41.22 4.99 -3.83
N LEU A 22 40.51 4.20 -4.64
CA LEU A 22 39.91 2.94 -4.23
C LEU A 22 40.98 1.92 -3.79
N TYR A 23 42.03 1.75 -4.60
CA TYR A 23 43.14 0.85 -4.25
C TYR A 23 43.79 1.25 -2.92
N ASN A 24 44.09 2.53 -2.73
CA ASN A 24 44.68 3.03 -1.48
C ASN A 24 43.75 2.85 -0.27
N ALA A 25 42.43 2.97 -0.46
CA ALA A 25 41.46 2.71 0.60
C ALA A 25 41.43 1.23 1.02
N MET A 26 41.65 0.29 0.09
CA MET A 26 41.70 -1.15 0.36
C MET A 26 43.05 -1.61 0.93
N LYS A 27 44.18 -1.02 0.50
CA LYS A 27 45.54 -1.36 0.96
C LYS A 27 45.78 -1.23 2.47
N GLY A 28 44.97 -0.45 3.18
CA GLY A 28 45.00 -0.37 4.63
C GLY A 28 44.48 -1.62 5.35
N ILE A 29 43.88 -2.57 4.61
CA ILE A 29 43.08 -3.68 5.15
C ILE A 29 43.62 -5.06 4.67
N GLY A 30 44.35 -5.13 3.55
CA GLY A 30 44.96 -6.36 3.01
C GLY A 30 46.22 -6.16 2.13
N ASP A 31 46.85 -7.26 1.69
CA ASP A 31 48.00 -7.26 0.75
C ASP A 31 47.47 -7.44 -0.69
N HIS A 32 47.45 -6.36 -1.49
CA HIS A 32 46.86 -6.35 -2.83
C HIS A 32 47.90 -6.08 -3.93
N ASP A 33 47.85 -6.87 -5.00
CA ASP A 33 48.60 -6.67 -6.24
C ASP A 33 47.83 -5.71 -7.18
N ASN A 34 48.52 -4.85 -7.94
CA ASN A 34 47.92 -3.76 -8.74
C ASN A 34 47.25 -4.23 -10.05
N ASN A 35 47.05 -5.53 -10.26
CA ASN A 35 46.57 -6.12 -11.52
C ASN A 35 45.35 -7.04 -11.34
N THR A 36 44.57 -6.80 -10.29
CA THR A 36 43.39 -7.58 -9.89
C THR A 36 42.09 -6.96 -10.41
N ASP A 37 41.06 -7.79 -10.51
CA ASP A 37 39.70 -7.34 -10.81
C ASP A 37 39.13 -6.59 -9.58
N LEU A 38 38.72 -5.33 -9.78
CA LEU A 38 38.22 -4.47 -8.69
C LEU A 38 37.01 -5.08 -7.97
N ILE A 39 36.13 -5.80 -8.69
CA ILE A 39 34.97 -6.43 -8.06
C ILE A 39 35.42 -7.56 -7.12
N ASP A 40 36.44 -8.33 -7.49
CA ASP A 40 36.98 -9.39 -6.64
C ASP A 40 37.71 -8.84 -5.41
N ASP A 41 38.46 -7.74 -5.54
CA ASP A 41 39.04 -7.05 -4.39
C ASP A 41 37.95 -6.53 -3.43
N LEU A 42 36.88 -5.93 -3.97
CA LEU A 42 35.75 -5.46 -3.17
C LEU A 42 35.01 -6.61 -2.46
N LYS A 43 34.87 -7.78 -3.08
CA LYS A 43 34.29 -8.97 -2.43
C LYS A 43 35.20 -9.53 -1.33
N TYR A 44 36.51 -9.38 -1.47
CA TYR A 44 37.47 -9.82 -0.47
C TYR A 44 37.45 -8.90 0.75
N GLU A 45 37.38 -7.58 0.52
CA GLU A 45 37.47 -6.56 1.56
C GLU A 45 36.15 -6.24 2.27
N LEU A 46 35.03 -6.39 1.57
CA LEU A 46 33.71 -6.10 2.11
C LEU A 46 32.98 -7.39 2.50
N THR A 47 32.04 -7.30 3.44
CA THR A 47 31.17 -8.42 3.76
C THR A 47 29.69 -8.03 3.88
N GLY A 48 28.82 -9.00 3.65
CA GLY A 48 27.39 -8.92 3.98
C GLY A 48 26.61 -7.97 3.07
N LYS A 49 25.66 -7.23 3.66
CA LYS A 49 24.75 -6.35 2.90
C LYS A 49 25.48 -5.20 2.21
N PHE A 50 26.52 -4.67 2.87
CA PHE A 50 27.34 -3.59 2.34
C PHE A 50 28.15 -4.06 1.14
N GLU A 51 28.79 -5.23 1.22
CA GLU A 51 29.44 -5.89 0.08
C GLU A 51 28.47 -6.06 -1.09
N ARG A 52 27.30 -6.66 -0.87
CA ARG A 52 26.30 -6.88 -1.93
C ARG A 52 25.93 -5.57 -2.62
N LEU A 53 25.69 -4.50 -1.85
CA LEU A 53 25.33 -3.18 -2.36
C LEU A 53 26.44 -2.59 -3.23
N ILE A 54 27.67 -2.52 -2.72
CA ILE A 54 28.80 -1.93 -3.43
C ILE A 54 29.16 -2.74 -4.68
N VAL A 55 29.30 -4.06 -4.56
CA VAL A 55 29.62 -4.94 -5.69
C VAL A 55 28.53 -4.90 -6.77
N SER A 56 27.28 -4.67 -6.39
CA SER A 56 26.19 -4.53 -7.37
C SER A 56 26.18 -3.18 -8.08
N LEU A 57 26.59 -2.09 -7.42
CA LEU A 57 26.79 -0.78 -8.04
C LEU A 57 27.91 -0.80 -9.10
N MET A 58 28.89 -1.70 -8.98
CA MET A 58 29.97 -1.85 -9.96
C MET A 58 29.56 -2.61 -11.22
N ARG A 59 28.37 -3.20 -11.27
CA ARG A 59 27.86 -3.88 -12.46
C ARG A 59 27.09 -2.89 -13.32
N THR A 60 27.19 -3.04 -14.64
CA THR A 60 26.30 -2.31 -15.54
C THR A 60 24.84 -2.72 -15.28
N PRO A 61 23.84 -1.86 -15.60
CA PRO A 61 22.44 -2.15 -15.32
C PRO A 61 21.97 -3.52 -15.85
N ALA A 62 22.33 -3.85 -17.10
CA ALA A 62 21.98 -5.12 -17.73
C ALA A 62 22.58 -6.35 -17.02
N TYR A 63 23.85 -6.28 -16.59
CA TYR A 63 24.49 -7.37 -15.85
C TYR A 63 23.98 -7.47 -14.40
N HIS A 64 23.56 -6.36 -13.80
CA HIS A 64 22.89 -6.38 -12.50
C HIS A 64 21.54 -7.12 -12.61
N ASP A 65 20.72 -6.77 -13.60
CA ASP A 65 19.44 -7.45 -13.84
C ASP A 65 19.62 -8.92 -14.18
N ALA A 66 20.56 -9.26 -15.08
CA ALA A 66 20.88 -10.65 -15.41
C ALA A 66 21.28 -11.45 -14.17
N LYS A 67 22.09 -10.87 -13.28
CA LYS A 67 22.46 -11.49 -12.01
C LYS A 67 21.27 -11.69 -11.07
N GLU A 68 20.39 -10.70 -10.96
CA GLU A 68 19.21 -10.80 -10.08
C GLU A 68 18.21 -11.84 -10.61
N ILE A 69 18.08 -12.02 -11.92
CA ILE A 69 17.29 -13.12 -12.52
C ILE A 69 17.97 -14.47 -12.27
N HIS A 70 19.28 -14.57 -12.54
CA HIS A 70 20.03 -15.81 -12.32
C HIS A 70 19.96 -16.25 -10.85
N ASP A 71 20.21 -15.35 -9.90
CA ASP A 71 20.11 -15.64 -8.47
C ASP A 71 18.66 -15.97 -8.04
N ALA A 72 17.65 -15.50 -8.77
CA ALA A 72 16.25 -15.79 -8.48
C ALA A 72 15.81 -17.21 -8.88
N ILE A 73 16.47 -17.82 -9.85
CA ILE A 73 16.16 -19.19 -10.34
C ILE A 73 17.26 -20.20 -9.99
N LYS A 74 18.37 -19.74 -9.40
CA LYS A 74 19.47 -20.60 -8.98
C LYS A 74 19.16 -21.27 -7.64
N GLY A 75 19.19 -22.60 -7.63
CA GLY A 75 19.20 -23.40 -6.42
C GLY A 75 17.87 -24.10 -6.18
N ALA A 76 17.59 -24.44 -4.92
CA ALA A 76 16.32 -25.06 -4.57
C ALA A 76 15.25 -23.98 -4.34
N GLY A 77 14.25 -23.94 -5.22
CA GLY A 77 13.16 -22.98 -5.20
C GLY A 77 13.47 -21.71 -5.99
N THR A 78 12.42 -20.89 -6.17
CA THR A 78 12.44 -19.73 -7.04
C THR A 78 12.11 -18.47 -6.23
N ASN A 79 12.70 -17.33 -6.58
CA ASN A 79 12.31 -16.04 -6.04
C ASN A 79 11.39 -15.31 -7.04
N GLU A 80 10.12 -15.71 -7.06
CA GLU A 80 9.11 -15.17 -7.98
C GLU A 80 8.94 -13.66 -7.80
N ARG A 81 9.15 -13.15 -6.58
CA ARG A 81 9.07 -11.71 -6.30
C ARG A 81 10.14 -10.90 -7.02
N CYS A 82 11.32 -11.47 -7.24
CA CYS A 82 12.40 -10.86 -8.02
C CYS A 82 12.05 -10.90 -9.51
N LEU A 83 11.67 -12.07 -10.03
CA LEU A 83 11.24 -12.25 -11.43
C LEU A 83 10.12 -11.27 -11.81
N ILE A 84 9.08 -11.17 -10.98
CA ILE A 84 7.96 -10.25 -11.17
C ILE A 84 8.41 -8.79 -11.22
N GLU A 85 9.31 -8.39 -10.32
CA GLU A 85 9.76 -7.00 -10.23
C GLU A 85 10.55 -6.58 -11.46
N VAL A 86 11.52 -7.39 -11.86
CA VAL A 86 12.39 -7.09 -13.00
C VAL A 86 11.55 -7.15 -14.28
N LEU A 87 10.92 -8.29 -14.58
CA LEU A 87 10.28 -8.52 -15.87
C LEU A 87 9.02 -7.67 -16.10
N ALA A 88 8.30 -7.25 -15.05
CA ALA A 88 7.15 -6.37 -15.22
C ALA A 88 7.51 -4.89 -15.38
N SER A 89 8.75 -4.47 -15.05
CA SER A 89 9.14 -3.05 -15.01
C SER A 89 10.13 -2.62 -16.08
N ARG A 90 10.85 -3.56 -16.71
CA ARG A 90 11.79 -3.26 -17.79
C ARG A 90 11.06 -2.94 -19.09
N ASN A 91 11.58 -1.96 -19.83
CA ASN A 91 11.14 -1.67 -21.19
C ASN A 91 11.79 -2.65 -22.19
N ASN A 92 11.41 -2.57 -23.48
CA ASN A 92 11.92 -3.49 -24.51
C ASN A 92 13.45 -3.48 -24.59
N GLN A 93 14.06 -2.29 -24.63
CA GLN A 93 15.52 -2.13 -24.69
C GLN A 93 16.23 -2.76 -23.49
N GLN A 94 15.78 -2.44 -22.27
CA GLN A 94 16.34 -3.00 -21.03
C GLN A 94 16.20 -4.53 -20.99
N THR A 95 15.09 -5.07 -21.47
CA THR A 95 14.87 -6.52 -21.58
C THR A 95 15.87 -7.15 -22.54
N HIS A 96 16.07 -6.58 -23.74
CA HIS A 96 17.03 -7.12 -24.72
C HIS A 96 18.47 -7.04 -24.22
N GLU A 97 18.85 -5.94 -23.56
CA GLU A 97 20.17 -5.79 -22.93
C GLU A 97 20.38 -6.81 -21.80
N MET A 98 19.38 -7.02 -20.94
CA MET A 98 19.43 -8.03 -19.88
C MET A 98 19.56 -9.45 -20.45
N VAL A 99 18.80 -9.80 -21.51
CA VAL A 99 18.89 -11.11 -22.19
C VAL A 99 20.29 -11.32 -22.76
N ALA A 100 20.86 -10.31 -23.42
CA ALA A 100 22.22 -10.38 -23.96
C ALA A 100 23.27 -10.52 -22.85
N ALA A 101 23.16 -9.74 -21.77
CA ALA A 101 24.06 -9.80 -20.62
C ALA A 101 23.98 -11.15 -19.88
N TYR A 102 22.79 -11.75 -19.78
CA TYR A 102 22.61 -13.05 -19.17
C TYR A 102 23.33 -14.14 -19.97
N LYS A 103 23.15 -14.13 -21.29
CA LYS A 103 23.82 -15.07 -22.19
C LYS A 103 25.35 -14.92 -22.15
N ASP A 104 25.84 -13.68 -22.10
CA ASP A 104 27.28 -13.41 -21.98
C ASP A 104 27.84 -13.92 -20.64
N ALA A 105 27.18 -13.58 -19.53
CA ALA A 105 27.66 -13.89 -18.18
C ALA A 105 27.57 -15.37 -17.80
N TYR A 106 26.54 -16.09 -18.27
CA TYR A 106 26.22 -17.45 -17.82
C TYR A 106 26.31 -18.50 -18.92
N GLY A 107 26.40 -18.10 -20.19
CA GLY A 107 26.43 -19.03 -21.32
C GLY A 107 25.13 -19.82 -21.52
N SER A 108 24.04 -19.44 -20.84
CA SER A 108 22.72 -20.06 -20.92
C SER A 108 21.67 -19.08 -21.46
N ASP A 109 20.53 -19.63 -21.89
CA ASP A 109 19.40 -18.84 -22.38
C ASP A 109 18.45 -18.51 -21.21
N ILE A 110 18.25 -17.22 -20.97
CA ILE A 110 17.43 -16.74 -19.85
C ILE A 110 15.96 -17.18 -19.96
N GLU A 111 15.42 -17.34 -21.17
CA GLU A 111 14.05 -17.81 -21.37
C GLU A 111 13.97 -19.29 -21.03
N GLU A 112 14.90 -20.12 -21.53
CA GLU A 112 14.96 -21.55 -21.18
C GLU A 112 15.09 -21.77 -19.67
N ASP A 113 15.97 -21.01 -19.00
CA ASP A 113 16.20 -21.13 -17.57
C ASP A 113 14.95 -20.69 -16.76
N VAL A 114 14.31 -19.58 -17.12
CA VAL A 114 13.05 -19.15 -16.48
C VAL A 114 11.90 -20.13 -16.76
N VAL A 115 11.82 -20.71 -17.96
CA VAL A 115 10.83 -21.71 -18.34
C VAL A 115 11.00 -23.01 -17.54
N GLY A 116 12.24 -23.39 -17.25
CA GLY A 116 12.60 -24.55 -16.45
C GLY A 116 12.17 -24.42 -14.98
N ASP A 117 12.21 -23.21 -14.44
CA ASP A 117 11.94 -22.95 -13.02
C ASP A 117 10.51 -22.45 -12.73
N THR A 118 9.70 -22.23 -13.77
CA THR A 118 8.34 -21.70 -13.63
C THR A 118 7.27 -22.54 -14.34
N SER A 119 5.99 -22.34 -13.98
CA SER A 119 4.88 -23.13 -14.53
C SER A 119 3.61 -22.31 -14.78
N GLY A 120 2.63 -22.93 -15.44
CA GLY A 120 1.29 -22.37 -15.65
C GLY A 120 1.26 -21.04 -16.40
N HIS A 121 0.27 -20.21 -16.08
CA HIS A 121 0.09 -18.88 -16.67
C HIS A 121 1.15 -17.87 -16.21
N PHE A 122 1.71 -18.07 -15.02
CA PHE A 122 2.86 -17.30 -14.53
C PHE A 122 4.02 -17.38 -15.52
N LYS A 123 4.46 -18.61 -15.87
CA LYS A 123 5.48 -18.83 -16.89
C LYS A 123 5.15 -18.16 -18.22
N LYS A 124 3.93 -18.36 -18.74
CA LYS A 124 3.52 -17.82 -20.04
C LYS A 124 3.67 -16.29 -20.09
N MET A 125 3.26 -15.60 -19.04
CA MET A 125 3.39 -14.15 -18.98
C MET A 125 4.84 -13.70 -18.85
N LEU A 126 5.69 -14.41 -18.08
CA LEU A 126 7.12 -14.10 -18.00
C LEU A 126 7.80 -14.22 -19.37
N VAL A 127 7.48 -15.27 -20.14
CA VAL A 127 7.99 -15.45 -21.51
C VAL A 127 7.57 -14.30 -22.42
N VAL A 128 6.30 -13.87 -22.35
CA VAL A 128 5.81 -12.71 -23.13
C VAL A 128 6.57 -11.43 -22.78
N LEU A 129 6.84 -11.19 -21.50
CA LEU A 129 7.61 -10.03 -21.05
C LEU A 129 9.08 -10.11 -21.49
N LEU A 130 9.69 -11.31 -21.46
CA LEU A 130 11.07 -11.56 -21.90
C LEU A 130 11.29 -11.34 -23.40
N GLN A 131 10.24 -11.45 -24.23
CA GLN A 131 10.38 -11.12 -25.65
C GLN A 131 10.79 -9.65 -25.87
N GLY A 132 10.38 -8.74 -24.97
CA GLY A 132 10.66 -7.31 -25.12
C GLY A 132 10.11 -6.74 -26.43
N THR A 133 8.92 -7.17 -26.84
CA THR A 133 8.27 -6.76 -28.10
C THR A 133 6.94 -6.05 -27.85
N ARG A 134 6.80 -5.31 -26.74
CA ARG A 134 5.62 -4.48 -26.51
C ARG A 134 5.55 -3.39 -27.60
N ASP A 135 4.36 -3.05 -28.06
CA ASP A 135 4.18 -1.95 -29.00
C ASP A 135 4.65 -0.60 -28.38
N GLU A 136 5.53 0.11 -29.07
CA GLU A 136 6.07 1.42 -28.67
C GLU A 136 5.61 2.56 -29.57
N SER A 137 4.72 2.30 -30.54
CA SER A 137 4.28 3.30 -31.52
C SER A 137 3.59 4.51 -30.89
N GLY A 138 2.97 4.33 -29.71
CA GLY A 138 2.22 5.36 -28.99
C GLY A 138 0.96 5.83 -29.70
N VAL A 139 0.63 5.26 -30.87
CA VAL A 139 -0.58 5.58 -31.63
C VAL A 139 -1.76 4.89 -30.96
N VAL A 140 -2.78 5.66 -30.60
CA VAL A 140 -3.98 5.13 -29.95
C VAL A 140 -5.14 5.09 -30.93
N ASP A 141 -5.68 3.90 -31.12
CA ASP A 141 -6.94 3.67 -31.83
C ASP A 141 -8.07 3.58 -30.80
N ALA A 142 -9.00 4.54 -30.84
CA ALA A 142 -10.09 4.64 -29.87
C ALA A 142 -11.06 3.46 -29.97
N ASP A 143 -11.30 2.90 -31.16
CA ASP A 143 -12.18 1.76 -31.33
C ASP A 143 -11.52 0.50 -30.74
N LEU A 144 -10.21 0.36 -30.90
CA LEU A 144 -9.45 -0.73 -30.30
C LEU A 144 -9.36 -0.60 -28.76
N VAL A 145 -9.30 0.63 -28.22
CA VAL A 145 -9.35 0.86 -26.76
C VAL A 145 -10.66 0.34 -26.18
N GLU A 146 -11.78 0.70 -26.80
CA GLU A 146 -13.11 0.25 -26.36
C GLU A 146 -13.24 -1.27 -26.52
N GLN A 147 -12.76 -1.82 -27.63
CA GLN A 147 -12.76 -3.26 -27.86
C GLN A 147 -11.92 -4.01 -26.83
N ASP A 148 -10.68 -3.60 -26.55
CA ASP A 148 -9.83 -4.27 -25.58
C ASP A 148 -10.39 -4.16 -24.15
N ALA A 149 -11.07 -3.04 -23.83
CA ALA A 149 -11.74 -2.88 -22.53
C ALA A 149 -12.92 -3.86 -22.38
N GLN A 150 -13.75 -4.00 -23.43
CA GLN A 150 -14.85 -4.97 -23.47
C GLN A 150 -14.33 -6.41 -23.45
N ASP A 151 -13.26 -6.72 -24.21
CA ASP A 151 -12.63 -8.04 -24.23
C ASP A 151 -12.09 -8.43 -22.85
N LEU A 152 -11.46 -7.50 -22.11
CA LEU A 152 -11.02 -7.75 -20.74
C LEU A 152 -12.18 -7.95 -19.78
N PHE A 153 -13.27 -7.18 -19.93
CA PHE A 153 -14.46 -7.31 -19.10
C PHE A 153 -15.14 -8.66 -19.30
N ALA A 154 -15.35 -9.05 -20.57
CA ALA A 154 -15.92 -10.35 -20.92
C ALA A 154 -15.03 -11.52 -20.48
N ALA A 155 -13.70 -11.35 -20.56
CA ALA A 155 -12.72 -12.35 -20.13
C ALA A 155 -12.62 -12.52 -18.61
N GLY A 156 -13.16 -11.59 -17.81
CA GLY A 156 -13.15 -11.68 -16.34
C GLY A 156 -14.56 -11.68 -15.78
N GLU A 157 -15.16 -10.49 -15.70
CA GLU A 157 -16.40 -10.23 -14.96
C GLU A 157 -17.67 -10.88 -15.51
N GLU A 158 -17.75 -11.13 -16.82
CA GLU A 158 -18.96 -11.75 -17.42
C GLU A 158 -19.01 -13.27 -17.29
N GLN A 159 -17.96 -13.89 -16.76
CA GLN A 159 -17.87 -15.34 -16.63
C GLN A 159 -17.40 -15.76 -15.23
N TRP A 160 -17.58 -17.04 -14.91
CA TRP A 160 -17.00 -17.58 -13.67
C TRP A 160 -15.56 -18.01 -13.93
N GLY A 161 -14.60 -17.31 -13.30
CA GLY A 161 -13.16 -17.47 -13.57
C GLY A 161 -12.64 -16.43 -14.55
N THR A 162 -11.39 -16.56 -14.99
CA THR A 162 -10.75 -15.62 -15.93
C THR A 162 -10.24 -16.34 -17.17
N ASP A 163 -10.36 -15.73 -18.34
CA ASP A 163 -9.58 -16.11 -19.52
C ASP A 163 -8.18 -15.49 -19.41
N GLU A 164 -7.27 -16.22 -18.77
CA GLU A 164 -5.91 -15.74 -18.53
C GLU A 164 -5.14 -15.51 -19.84
N ALA A 165 -5.48 -16.22 -20.92
CA ALA A 165 -4.81 -16.06 -22.20
C ALA A 165 -5.14 -14.71 -22.84
N LYS A 166 -6.40 -14.27 -22.74
CA LYS A 166 -6.82 -12.94 -23.19
C LYS A 166 -6.11 -11.83 -22.41
N PHE A 167 -6.05 -11.95 -21.08
CA PHE A 167 -5.32 -11.02 -20.22
C PHE A 167 -3.83 -10.94 -20.58
N ILE A 168 -3.17 -12.08 -20.76
CA ILE A 168 -1.74 -12.14 -21.16
C ILE A 168 -1.53 -11.46 -22.51
N MET A 169 -2.38 -11.74 -23.50
CA MET A 169 -2.26 -11.18 -24.84
C MET A 169 -2.39 -9.65 -24.82
N ILE A 170 -3.44 -9.10 -24.21
CA ILE A 170 -3.70 -7.65 -24.20
C ILE A 170 -2.64 -6.94 -23.36
N LEU A 171 -2.44 -7.37 -22.11
CA LEU A 171 -1.54 -6.69 -21.18
C LEU A 171 -0.06 -6.87 -21.52
N GLY A 172 0.31 -7.93 -22.23
CA GLY A 172 1.68 -8.20 -22.67
C GLY A 172 2.11 -7.45 -23.93
N SER A 173 1.17 -7.16 -24.84
CA SER A 173 1.50 -6.70 -26.20
C SER A 173 1.21 -5.23 -26.48
N ARG A 174 0.10 -4.69 -25.96
CA ARG A 174 -0.36 -3.32 -26.27
C ARG A 174 0.57 -2.25 -25.70
N SER A 175 0.63 -1.09 -26.36
CA SER A 175 1.44 0.03 -25.89
C SER A 175 0.97 0.53 -24.53
N VAL A 176 1.89 1.11 -23.76
CA VAL A 176 1.59 1.64 -22.42
C VAL A 176 0.51 2.72 -22.49
N THR A 177 0.59 3.61 -23.47
CA THR A 177 -0.42 4.67 -23.69
C THR A 177 -1.80 4.08 -23.98
N HIS A 178 -1.88 3.07 -24.86
CA HIS A 178 -3.12 2.37 -25.17
C HIS A 178 -3.71 1.71 -23.92
N LEU A 179 -2.91 0.95 -23.17
CA LEU A 179 -3.38 0.23 -21.98
C LEU A 179 -3.85 1.17 -20.87
N ARG A 180 -3.20 2.34 -20.70
CA ARG A 180 -3.68 3.36 -19.76
C ARG A 180 -5.10 3.82 -20.12
N MET A 181 -5.41 4.02 -21.41
CA MET A 181 -6.75 4.38 -21.87
C MET A 181 -7.74 3.21 -21.76
N VAL A 182 -7.29 1.97 -22.03
CA VAL A 182 -8.09 0.76 -21.81
C VAL A 182 -8.48 0.62 -20.34
N PHE A 183 -7.59 0.89 -19.39
CA PHE A 183 -7.92 0.81 -17.96
C PHE A 183 -9.00 1.83 -17.57
N ASP A 184 -8.93 3.04 -18.13
CA ASP A 184 -9.91 4.10 -17.87
C ASP A 184 -11.27 3.81 -18.55
N ALA A 185 -11.29 3.11 -19.70
CA ALA A 185 -12.51 2.63 -20.33
C ALA A 185 -13.11 1.42 -19.58
N TYR A 186 -12.27 0.45 -19.21
CA TYR A 186 -12.65 -0.73 -18.45
C TYR A 186 -13.36 -0.38 -17.15
N GLU A 187 -12.83 0.60 -16.40
CA GLU A 187 -13.41 1.02 -15.13
C GLU A 187 -14.84 1.60 -15.27
N LYS A 188 -15.16 2.21 -16.43
CA LYS A 188 -16.52 2.68 -16.74
C LYS A 188 -17.48 1.53 -17.04
N ILE A 189 -16.98 0.45 -17.65
CA ILE A 189 -17.79 -0.73 -18.02
C ILE A 189 -18.01 -1.62 -16.78
N ALA A 190 -16.94 -1.93 -16.05
CA ALA A 190 -16.95 -2.86 -14.94
C ALA A 190 -17.43 -2.27 -13.60
N GLU A 191 -17.53 -0.94 -13.52
CA GLU A 191 -17.75 -0.19 -12.27
C GLU A 191 -16.74 -0.55 -11.15
N LYS A 192 -15.56 -1.09 -11.51
CA LYS A 192 -14.42 -1.35 -10.62
C LYS A 192 -13.11 -1.34 -11.40
N SER A 193 -12.00 -1.15 -10.69
CA SER A 193 -10.68 -1.14 -11.31
C SER A 193 -10.30 -2.51 -11.89
N ILE A 194 -9.46 -2.52 -12.94
CA ILE A 194 -8.89 -3.75 -13.49
C ILE A 194 -8.06 -4.49 -12.43
N GLU A 195 -7.41 -3.77 -11.52
CA GLU A 195 -6.69 -4.36 -10.38
C GLU A 195 -7.59 -5.12 -9.41
N ASP A 196 -8.78 -4.60 -9.12
CA ASP A 196 -9.72 -5.26 -8.22
C ASP A 196 -10.38 -6.47 -8.88
N SER A 197 -10.57 -6.42 -10.19
CA SER A 197 -10.99 -7.57 -11.01
C SER A 197 -9.93 -8.68 -10.96
N ILE A 198 -8.66 -8.33 -11.18
CA ILE A 198 -7.55 -9.29 -11.09
C ILE A 198 -7.45 -9.91 -9.69
N LYS A 199 -7.59 -9.12 -8.62
CA LYS A 199 -7.54 -9.64 -7.23
C LYS A 199 -8.71 -10.54 -6.87
N SER A 200 -9.88 -10.34 -7.48
CA SER A 200 -11.05 -11.18 -7.18
C SER A 200 -11.02 -12.51 -7.93
N GLU A 201 -10.44 -12.53 -9.13
CA GLU A 201 -10.51 -13.69 -10.02
C GLU A 201 -9.22 -14.53 -10.11
N LEU A 202 -8.04 -13.93 -9.92
CA LEU A 202 -6.76 -14.63 -10.01
C LEU A 202 -6.19 -14.95 -8.62
N SER A 203 -5.24 -15.89 -8.56
CA SER A 203 -4.53 -16.22 -7.33
C SER A 203 -3.04 -16.55 -7.57
N GLY A 204 -2.28 -16.63 -6.48
CA GLY A 204 -0.88 -17.07 -6.50
C GLY A 204 0.09 -16.09 -7.17
N ASP A 205 1.18 -16.58 -7.73
CA ASP A 205 2.20 -15.73 -8.37
C ASP A 205 1.75 -15.13 -9.69
N PHE A 206 0.79 -15.77 -10.37
CA PHE A 206 0.19 -15.21 -11.57
C PHE A 206 -0.60 -13.94 -11.26
N GLU A 207 -1.45 -13.94 -10.21
CA GLU A 207 -2.13 -12.72 -9.73
C GLU A 207 -1.11 -11.61 -9.41
N ARG A 208 -0.04 -11.95 -8.68
CA ARG A 208 1.01 -10.99 -8.30
C ARG A 208 1.71 -10.39 -9.52
N LEU A 209 1.99 -11.20 -10.54
CA LEU A 209 2.60 -10.77 -11.79
C LEU A 209 1.67 -9.84 -12.57
N MET A 210 0.42 -10.23 -12.77
CA MET A 210 -0.55 -9.41 -13.50
C MET A 210 -0.79 -8.06 -12.80
N LEU A 211 -0.89 -8.06 -11.47
CA LEU A 211 -0.97 -6.81 -10.69
C LEU A 211 0.28 -5.95 -10.81
N ALA A 212 1.47 -6.55 -10.89
CA ALA A 212 2.72 -5.81 -11.10
C ALA A 212 2.76 -5.18 -12.50
N VAL A 213 2.39 -5.93 -13.54
CA VAL A 213 2.31 -5.42 -14.92
C VAL A 213 1.35 -4.24 -15.02
N VAL A 214 0.13 -4.36 -14.48
CA VAL A 214 -0.84 -3.26 -14.46
C VAL A 214 -0.29 -2.05 -13.69
N GLN A 215 0.34 -2.27 -12.53
CA GLN A 215 0.94 -1.18 -11.75
C GLN A 215 2.07 -0.47 -12.50
N CYS A 216 2.95 -1.21 -13.19
CA CYS A 216 4.02 -0.64 -14.00
C CYS A 216 3.46 0.13 -15.22
N ILE A 217 2.44 -0.40 -15.90
CA ILE A 217 1.76 0.30 -17.00
C ILE A 217 1.14 1.63 -16.49
N ARG A 218 0.55 1.64 -15.28
CA ARG A 218 0.05 2.88 -14.69
C ARG A 218 1.19 3.83 -14.32
N SER A 219 2.16 3.38 -13.54
CA SER A 219 3.32 4.17 -13.14
C SER A 219 4.40 3.26 -12.53
N VAL A 220 5.53 3.17 -13.21
CA VAL A 220 6.73 2.47 -12.72
C VAL A 220 7.26 3.11 -11.41
N PRO A 221 7.35 4.46 -11.27
CA PRO A 221 7.73 5.08 -10.00
C PRO A 221 6.83 4.68 -8.82
N MET A 222 5.50 4.69 -9.01
CA MET A 222 4.55 4.30 -7.96
C MET A 222 4.64 2.81 -7.61
N PHE A 223 4.92 1.95 -8.59
CA PHE A 223 5.19 0.54 -8.36
C PHE A 223 6.41 0.35 -7.44
N PHE A 224 7.53 1.02 -7.74
CA PHE A 224 8.74 0.92 -6.92
C PHE A 224 8.60 1.57 -5.56
N ALA A 225 7.91 2.71 -5.44
CA ALA A 225 7.60 3.33 -4.15
C ALA A 225 6.84 2.35 -3.23
N LYS A 226 5.83 1.65 -3.77
CA LYS A 226 5.08 0.62 -3.03
C LYS A 226 5.95 -0.57 -2.63
N ARG A 227 6.89 -0.99 -3.50
CA ARG A 227 7.80 -2.10 -3.20
C ARG A 227 8.85 -1.74 -2.16
N LEU A 228 9.43 -0.54 -2.22
CA LEU A 228 10.34 -0.01 -1.21
C LEU A 228 9.67 0.07 0.17
N TYR A 229 8.42 0.56 0.22
CA TYR A 229 7.68 0.58 1.47
C TYR A 229 7.46 -0.83 2.01
N LYS A 230 7.03 -1.78 1.16
CA LYS A 230 6.86 -3.18 1.56
C LYS A 230 8.17 -3.86 1.99
N SER A 231 9.32 -3.45 1.47
CA SER A 231 10.61 -4.02 1.89
C SER A 231 11.07 -3.54 3.25
N MET A 232 10.56 -2.41 3.76
CA MET A 232 10.93 -1.84 5.06
C MET A 232 9.77 -1.84 6.07
N LYS A 233 8.57 -2.25 5.67
CA LYS A 233 7.39 -2.25 6.55
C LYS A 233 7.45 -3.43 7.52
N GLY A 234 7.48 -3.12 8.82
CA GLY A 234 7.32 -4.10 9.91
C GLY A 234 8.62 -4.35 10.64
N LEU A 235 8.75 -5.53 11.25
CA LEU A 235 10.01 -5.93 11.90
C LEU A 235 10.94 -6.56 10.86
N GLY A 236 12.10 -5.94 10.65
CA GLY A 236 13.13 -6.39 9.72
C GLY A 236 12.92 -5.87 8.29
N THR A 237 13.94 -6.09 7.46
CA THR A 237 14.03 -5.52 6.11
C THR A 237 14.20 -6.62 5.07
N ALA A 238 13.53 -6.51 3.93
CA ALA A 238 13.81 -7.31 2.75
C ALA A 238 14.99 -6.71 1.95
N ASP A 239 16.20 -6.78 2.53
CA ASP A 239 17.38 -6.03 2.04
C ASP A 239 17.73 -6.29 0.59
N ASN A 240 17.57 -7.52 0.08
CA ASN A 240 17.85 -7.83 -1.33
C ASN A 240 16.94 -7.03 -2.27
N THR A 241 15.68 -6.82 -1.90
CA THR A 241 14.75 -5.98 -2.67
C THR A 241 15.09 -4.50 -2.53
N LEU A 242 15.42 -4.05 -1.31
CA LEU A 242 15.84 -2.67 -1.08
C LEU A 242 17.10 -2.34 -1.91
N ILE A 243 18.12 -3.19 -1.86
CA ILE A 243 19.36 -3.04 -2.65
C ILE A 243 19.06 -3.00 -4.15
N ARG A 244 18.33 -3.99 -4.67
CA ARG A 244 18.03 -4.07 -6.11
C ARG A 244 17.29 -2.85 -6.63
N ILE A 245 16.29 -2.35 -5.89
CA ILE A 245 15.52 -1.18 -6.32
C ILE A 245 16.38 0.09 -6.21
N MET A 246 17.09 0.29 -5.09
CA MET A 246 17.91 1.49 -4.90
C MET A 246 19.03 1.60 -5.93
N ILE A 247 19.60 0.49 -6.39
CA ILE A 247 20.59 0.45 -7.47
C ILE A 247 19.91 0.65 -8.84
N SER A 248 18.93 -0.20 -9.18
CA SER A 248 18.39 -0.22 -10.55
C SER A 248 17.62 1.04 -10.93
N ARG A 249 17.22 1.88 -9.96
CA ARG A 249 16.42 3.09 -10.19
C ARG A 249 17.15 4.41 -9.88
N SER A 250 18.33 4.38 -9.26
CA SER A 250 19.05 5.61 -8.83
C SER A 250 19.33 6.58 -9.98
N GLU A 251 19.55 6.04 -11.18
CA GLU A 251 19.89 6.78 -12.40
C GLU A 251 18.72 6.89 -13.40
N ILE A 252 17.50 6.51 -12.98
CA ILE A 252 16.32 6.49 -13.87
C ILE A 252 15.25 7.44 -13.35
N ASP A 253 14.62 7.12 -12.23
CA ASP A 253 13.41 7.78 -11.73
C ASP A 253 13.33 7.83 -10.19
N MET A 254 14.47 7.77 -9.50
CA MET A 254 14.50 7.78 -8.04
C MET A 254 13.86 9.04 -7.44
N LEU A 255 13.94 10.20 -8.11
CA LEU A 255 13.25 11.41 -7.67
C LEU A 255 11.72 11.27 -7.75
N ASP A 256 11.19 10.70 -8.84
CA ASP A 256 9.75 10.43 -8.97
C ASP A 256 9.28 9.36 -7.97
N ILE A 257 10.11 8.34 -7.70
CA ILE A 257 9.84 7.31 -6.69
C ILE A 257 9.71 7.95 -5.31
N ARG A 258 10.60 8.89 -4.95
CA ARG A 258 10.53 9.60 -3.65
C ARG A 258 9.24 10.40 -3.52
N GLU A 259 8.85 11.13 -4.55
CA GLU A 259 7.58 11.87 -4.53
C GLU A 259 6.37 10.94 -4.45
N CYS A 260 6.36 9.85 -5.23
CA CYS A 260 5.31 8.83 -5.15
C CYS A 260 5.25 8.17 -3.77
N PHE A 261 6.40 7.97 -3.13
CA PHE A 261 6.48 7.43 -1.78
C PHE A 261 5.85 8.39 -0.78
N ARG A 262 6.22 9.67 -0.83
CA ARG A 262 5.71 10.74 0.04
C ARG A 262 4.22 10.99 -0.15
N LEU A 263 3.71 10.89 -1.38
CA LEU A 263 2.29 10.99 -1.69
C LEU A 263 1.46 9.86 -1.04
N ARG A 264 2.08 8.69 -0.83
CA ARG A 264 1.38 7.48 -0.41
C ARG A 264 1.59 7.12 1.05
N TYR A 265 2.69 7.57 1.65
CA TYR A 265 3.13 7.15 2.97
C TYR A 265 3.48 8.35 3.84
N GLU A 266 3.26 8.22 5.15
CA GLU A 266 3.42 9.29 6.14
C GLU A 266 4.89 9.67 6.43
N LYS A 267 5.85 8.95 5.82
CA LYS A 267 7.29 9.20 5.95
C LYS A 267 7.91 9.34 4.57
N SER A 268 8.95 10.16 4.45
CA SER A 268 9.81 10.16 3.26
C SER A 268 10.52 8.82 3.08
N LEU A 269 10.90 8.50 1.83
CA LEU A 269 11.71 7.31 1.55
C LEU A 269 13.05 7.38 2.31
N TYR A 270 13.65 8.58 2.38
CA TYR A 270 14.89 8.82 3.10
C TYR A 270 14.78 8.43 4.58
N ASN A 271 13.75 8.93 5.28
CA ASN A 271 13.58 8.63 6.71
C ASN A 271 13.17 7.18 6.96
N MET A 272 12.41 6.56 6.06
CA MET A 272 12.14 5.13 6.14
C MET A 272 13.43 4.29 6.07
N ILE A 273 14.34 4.60 5.13
CA ILE A 273 15.64 3.93 5.02
C ILE A 273 16.49 4.20 6.27
N LYS A 274 16.51 5.46 6.74
CA LYS A 274 17.32 5.89 7.88
C LYS A 274 16.98 5.16 9.17
N ASP A 275 15.68 4.94 9.39
CA ASP A 275 15.13 4.27 10.57
C ASP A 275 15.31 2.74 10.50
N ASP A 276 15.22 2.16 9.30
CA ASP A 276 15.22 0.69 9.11
C ASP A 276 16.61 0.08 8.88
N THR A 277 17.63 0.90 8.59
CA THR A 277 18.99 0.44 8.27
C THR A 277 20.08 1.06 9.17
N SER A 278 21.29 0.49 9.16
CA SER A 278 22.41 0.97 9.98
C SER A 278 23.77 0.85 9.28
N GLY A 279 24.80 1.45 9.88
CA GLY A 279 26.20 1.38 9.41
C GLY A 279 26.42 1.97 8.02
N ASP A 280 27.46 1.49 7.35
CA ASP A 280 27.83 1.92 5.99
C ASP A 280 26.78 1.54 4.95
N TYR A 281 26.09 0.41 5.17
CA TYR A 281 24.95 0.01 4.37
C TYR A 281 23.87 1.11 4.33
N LYS A 282 23.47 1.65 5.48
CA LYS A 282 22.56 2.80 5.56
C LYS A 282 23.10 3.99 4.80
N ARG A 283 24.35 4.37 5.08
CA ARG A 283 24.96 5.58 4.50
C ARG A 283 24.94 5.53 2.98
N THR A 284 25.27 4.39 2.38
CA THR A 284 25.23 4.21 0.93
C THR A 284 23.80 4.26 0.40
N LEU A 285 22.83 3.59 1.04
CA LEU A 285 21.43 3.66 0.60
C LEU A 285 20.86 5.08 0.65
N LEU A 286 21.21 5.85 1.68
CA LEU A 286 20.79 7.26 1.79
C LEU A 286 21.44 8.10 0.69
N ASN A 287 22.70 7.86 0.34
CA ASN A 287 23.33 8.53 -0.80
C ASN A 287 22.65 8.19 -2.13
N LEU A 288 22.25 6.92 -2.35
CA LEU A 288 21.46 6.51 -3.52
C LEU A 288 20.05 7.14 -3.52
N CYS A 289 19.46 7.33 -2.35
CA CYS A 289 18.16 7.97 -2.20
C CYS A 289 18.23 9.49 -2.44
N GLY A 290 19.35 10.13 -2.14
CA GLY A 290 19.49 11.59 -2.14
C GLY A 290 19.17 12.20 -0.77
N GLY A 291 18.77 13.48 -0.73
CA GLY A 291 18.59 14.23 0.52
C GLY A 291 17.25 14.00 1.24
N ASP A 292 17.22 14.37 2.53
CA ASP A 292 16.01 14.46 3.35
C ASP A 292 15.05 15.52 2.76
N ASP A 293 13.89 15.06 2.32
CA ASP A 293 12.86 15.83 1.61
C ASP A 293 11.52 15.83 2.36
N ASP A 294 11.56 15.78 3.70
CA ASP A 294 10.35 15.86 4.53
C ASP A 294 9.50 17.12 4.25
N LEU A 295 10.11 18.20 3.75
CA LEU A 295 9.39 19.38 3.25
C LEU A 295 9.07 19.23 1.76
N ALA A 296 7.78 19.16 1.45
CA ALA A 296 7.24 19.13 0.11
C ALA A 296 7.76 20.31 -0.75
N GLY A 297 8.50 20.00 -1.82
CA GLY A 297 8.70 20.93 -2.94
C GLY A 297 7.49 20.97 -3.88
N GLU A 298 7.57 21.75 -4.96
CA GLU A 298 6.61 21.65 -6.07
C GLU A 298 6.66 20.24 -6.68
N PHE A 299 5.51 19.64 -6.99
CA PHE A 299 5.45 18.31 -7.57
C PHE A 299 6.07 18.25 -8.97
N PHE A 300 6.85 17.21 -9.24
CA PHE A 300 7.20 16.84 -10.62
C PHE A 300 5.94 16.39 -11.39
N PRO A 301 5.91 16.52 -12.74
CA PRO A 301 4.72 16.25 -13.54
C PRO A 301 4.07 14.87 -13.32
N GLU A 302 4.87 13.80 -13.21
CA GLU A 302 4.38 12.44 -12.99
C GLU A 302 3.69 12.31 -11.61
N ALA A 303 4.34 12.83 -10.55
CA ALA A 303 3.78 12.82 -9.19
C ALA A 303 2.49 13.66 -9.09
N ALA A 304 2.43 14.82 -9.75
CA ALA A 304 1.24 15.65 -9.81
C ALA A 304 0.08 14.91 -10.50
N GLN A 305 0.36 14.23 -11.63
CA GLN A 305 -0.64 13.44 -12.35
C GLN A 305 -1.17 12.28 -11.49
N ILE A 306 -0.29 11.62 -10.75
CA ILE A 306 -0.66 10.54 -9.82
C ILE A 306 -1.55 11.07 -8.70
N ALA A 307 -1.18 12.17 -8.06
CA ALA A 307 -1.98 12.78 -7.00
C ALA A 307 -3.38 13.18 -7.49
N TYR A 308 -3.46 13.79 -8.68
CA TYR A 308 -4.73 14.11 -9.32
C TYR A 308 -5.57 12.87 -9.60
N LYS A 309 -4.97 11.82 -10.19
CA LYS A 309 -5.68 10.58 -10.50
C LYS A 309 -6.13 9.84 -9.25
N MET A 310 -5.35 9.86 -8.16
CA MET A 310 -5.77 9.31 -6.87
C MET A 310 -7.01 10.03 -6.31
N TRP A 311 -7.04 11.36 -6.42
CA TRP A 311 -8.21 12.14 -6.02
C TRP A 311 -9.42 11.87 -6.92
N GLU A 312 -9.22 11.86 -8.24
CA GLU A 312 -10.26 11.58 -9.24
C GLU A 312 -10.87 10.19 -9.03
N LEU A 313 -10.04 9.15 -8.85
CA LEU A 313 -10.49 7.80 -8.51
C LEU A 313 -11.31 7.79 -7.23
N SER A 314 -10.83 8.45 -6.16
CA SER A 314 -11.58 8.54 -4.90
C SER A 314 -12.92 9.27 -5.06
N ALA A 315 -13.02 10.24 -5.98
CA ALA A 315 -14.23 11.02 -6.21
C ALA A 315 -15.25 10.29 -7.12
N MET A 316 -14.78 9.47 -8.06
CA MET A 316 -15.62 8.82 -9.08
C MET A 316 -16.00 7.37 -8.72
N THR A 317 -15.22 6.69 -7.87
CA THR A 317 -15.46 5.28 -7.54
C THR A 317 -16.71 5.12 -6.67
N LYS A 318 -17.70 4.37 -7.17
CA LYS A 318 -18.84 3.92 -6.35
C LYS A 318 -18.39 2.78 -5.43
N VAL A 319 -17.92 3.10 -4.23
CA VAL A 319 -17.54 2.07 -3.25
C VAL A 319 -18.77 1.51 -2.56
N GLN A 320 -19.03 0.21 -2.75
CA GLN A 320 -20.05 -0.49 -1.97
C GLN A 320 -19.47 -0.92 -0.60
N LEU A 321 -19.88 -0.22 0.46
CA LEU A 321 -19.52 -0.59 1.83
C LEU A 321 -20.25 -1.89 2.25
N ARG A 322 -19.50 -2.90 2.69
CA ARG A 322 -20.03 -4.21 3.08
C ARG A 322 -19.71 -4.55 4.54
N PRO A 323 -20.71 -4.81 5.40
CA PRO A 323 -20.47 -5.20 6.79
C PRO A 323 -20.05 -6.67 6.90
N THR A 324 -19.23 -6.97 7.90
CA THR A 324 -18.81 -8.35 8.25
C THR A 324 -19.81 -9.06 9.16
N ILE A 325 -20.49 -8.33 10.05
CA ILE A 325 -21.58 -8.84 10.88
C ILE A 325 -22.91 -8.49 10.22
N ARG A 326 -23.76 -9.51 10.01
CA ARG A 326 -25.09 -9.37 9.41
C ARG A 326 -26.17 -9.83 10.38
N PRO A 327 -27.43 -9.38 10.22
CA PRO A 327 -28.54 -9.90 11.02
C PRO A 327 -28.66 -11.41 10.89
N ALA A 328 -28.79 -12.12 12.02
CA ALA A 328 -29.08 -13.55 12.01
C ALA A 328 -30.51 -13.78 11.48
N SER A 329 -30.67 -14.75 10.56
CA SER A 329 -31.95 -15.01 9.89
C SER A 329 -33.00 -15.66 10.80
N ASN A 330 -32.59 -16.58 11.68
CA ASN A 330 -33.46 -17.27 12.63
C ASN A 330 -33.33 -16.68 14.03
N PHE A 331 -33.49 -15.36 14.14
CA PHE A 331 -33.26 -14.64 15.38
C PHE A 331 -34.44 -14.77 16.36
N ASP A 332 -34.13 -15.20 17.58
CA ASP A 332 -35.06 -15.22 18.71
C ASP A 332 -34.40 -14.53 19.93
N PRO A 333 -34.81 -13.30 20.28
CA PRO A 333 -34.22 -12.55 21.38
C PRO A 333 -34.48 -13.19 22.75
N ALA A 334 -35.55 -13.98 22.91
CA ALA A 334 -35.84 -14.68 24.17
C ALA A 334 -34.89 -15.87 24.37
N ALA A 335 -34.67 -16.66 23.32
CA ALA A 335 -33.71 -17.76 23.34
C ALA A 335 -32.29 -17.26 23.62
N ASP A 336 -31.85 -16.21 22.92
CA ASP A 336 -30.52 -15.62 23.13
C ASP A 336 -30.38 -15.03 24.55
N ALA A 337 -31.40 -14.34 25.07
CA ALA A 337 -31.38 -13.81 26.44
C ALA A 337 -31.25 -14.91 27.50
N GLN A 338 -31.96 -16.04 27.34
CA GLN A 338 -31.85 -17.19 28.23
C GLN A 338 -30.49 -17.88 28.12
N ALA A 339 -29.95 -18.01 26.90
CA ALA A 339 -28.64 -18.59 26.66
C ALA A 339 -27.53 -17.74 27.30
N LEU A 340 -27.56 -16.41 27.14
CA LEU A 340 -26.66 -15.48 27.82
C LEU A 340 -26.79 -15.59 29.34
N ARG A 341 -28.01 -15.67 29.87
CA ARG A 341 -28.20 -15.86 31.32
C ARG A 341 -27.59 -17.15 31.82
N LYS A 342 -27.74 -18.24 31.07
CA LYS A 342 -27.19 -19.55 31.38
C LYS A 342 -25.66 -19.51 31.36
N ALA A 343 -25.06 -18.86 30.36
CA ALA A 343 -23.62 -18.68 30.23
C ALA A 343 -23.00 -17.92 31.43
N MET A 344 -23.78 -16.99 32.01
CA MET A 344 -23.42 -16.19 33.18
C MET A 344 -23.93 -16.78 34.51
N LYS A 345 -24.35 -18.05 34.57
CA LYS A 345 -24.92 -18.66 35.78
C LYS A 345 -23.99 -19.72 36.36
N GLY A 346 -23.50 -19.48 37.58
CA GLY A 346 -22.78 -20.48 38.36
C GLY A 346 -21.42 -19.97 38.79
N PHE A 347 -20.49 -20.88 39.02
CA PHE A 347 -19.10 -20.52 39.25
C PHE A 347 -18.35 -20.51 37.92
N GLY A 348 -17.87 -19.35 37.51
CA GLY A 348 -17.26 -19.11 36.20
C GLY A 348 -18.26 -18.66 35.14
N THR A 349 -17.72 -18.27 33.98
CA THR A 349 -18.46 -17.68 32.85
C THR A 349 -18.18 -18.51 31.60
N ASP A 350 -19.23 -18.89 30.87
CA ASP A 350 -19.09 -19.50 29.53
C ASP A 350 -18.87 -18.39 28.49
N GLU A 351 -17.61 -17.97 28.36
CA GLU A 351 -17.21 -16.88 27.45
C GLU A 351 -17.45 -17.24 25.98
N ASP A 352 -17.29 -18.52 25.60
CA ASP A 352 -17.50 -18.99 24.22
C ASP A 352 -18.96 -18.80 23.78
N ALA A 353 -19.92 -19.16 24.63
CA ALA A 353 -21.34 -18.96 24.35
C ALA A 353 -21.68 -17.46 24.22
N ILE A 354 -21.10 -16.60 25.07
CA ILE A 354 -21.30 -15.14 24.99
C ILE A 354 -20.73 -14.60 23.67
N ILE A 355 -19.50 -14.99 23.32
CA ILE A 355 -18.84 -14.56 22.07
C ILE A 355 -19.65 -15.01 20.86
N GLU A 356 -20.07 -16.29 20.83
CA GLU A 356 -20.82 -16.85 19.71
C GLU A 356 -22.15 -16.12 19.47
N ILE A 357 -22.88 -15.81 20.54
CA ILE A 357 -24.15 -15.06 20.42
C ILE A 357 -23.87 -13.63 20.00
N VAL A 358 -23.05 -12.88 20.77
CA VAL A 358 -22.89 -11.44 20.56
C VAL A 358 -22.28 -11.16 19.17
N THR A 359 -21.25 -11.89 18.76
CA THR A 359 -20.55 -11.62 17.48
C THR A 359 -21.33 -12.03 16.24
N LYS A 360 -22.36 -12.88 16.37
CA LYS A 360 -23.22 -13.34 15.26
C LYS A 360 -24.62 -12.68 15.25
N ARG A 361 -24.79 -11.55 15.93
CA ARG A 361 -26.03 -10.75 15.93
C ARG A 361 -25.74 -9.33 15.50
N SER A 362 -26.61 -8.74 14.70
CA SER A 362 -26.51 -7.31 14.36
C SER A 362 -26.69 -6.45 15.61
N ASN A 363 -26.25 -5.19 15.56
CA ASN A 363 -26.43 -4.29 16.71
C ASN A 363 -27.92 -4.13 17.10
N ALA A 364 -28.80 -3.99 16.11
CA ALA A 364 -30.25 -3.93 16.33
C ALA A 364 -30.76 -5.17 17.10
N GLN A 365 -30.36 -6.37 16.66
CA GLN A 365 -30.70 -7.61 17.34
C GLN A 365 -30.14 -7.67 18.77
N ARG A 366 -28.92 -7.15 19.02
CA ARG A 366 -28.38 -7.04 20.39
C ARG A 366 -29.22 -6.11 21.27
N GLN A 367 -29.78 -5.03 20.72
CA GLN A 367 -30.71 -4.17 21.48
C GLN A 367 -32.01 -4.92 21.83
N GLU A 368 -32.54 -5.73 20.90
CA GLU A 368 -33.70 -6.59 21.17
C GLU A 368 -33.39 -7.63 22.26
N ILE A 369 -32.20 -8.23 22.24
CA ILE A 369 -31.73 -9.14 23.30
C ILE A 369 -31.67 -8.41 24.65
N ARG A 370 -31.12 -7.18 24.71
CA ARG A 370 -31.09 -6.38 25.96
C ARG A 370 -32.49 -6.17 26.53
N GLN A 371 -33.45 -5.82 25.66
CA GLN A 371 -34.82 -5.58 26.06
C GLN A 371 -35.51 -6.86 26.55
N SER A 372 -35.33 -7.97 25.81
CA SER A 372 -35.85 -9.30 26.16
C SER A 372 -35.25 -9.84 27.47
N PHE A 373 -33.94 -9.66 27.68
CA PHE A 373 -33.28 -10.05 28.92
C PHE A 373 -33.86 -9.31 30.13
N LYS A 374 -34.11 -8.00 29.99
CA LYS A 374 -34.72 -7.20 31.05
C LYS A 374 -36.17 -7.61 31.32
N SER A 375 -36.98 -7.83 30.28
CA SER A 375 -38.40 -8.18 30.43
C SER A 375 -38.61 -9.59 30.99
N LEU A 376 -37.84 -10.58 30.53
CA LEU A 376 -38.00 -11.98 30.93
C LEU A 376 -37.36 -12.30 32.28
N LEU A 377 -36.22 -11.68 32.59
CA LEU A 377 -35.41 -12.06 33.74
C LEU A 377 -35.39 -10.98 34.84
N GLY A 378 -35.87 -9.77 34.57
CA GLY A 378 -35.87 -8.65 35.52
C GLY A 378 -34.46 -8.14 35.85
N ARG A 379 -33.47 -8.38 34.98
CA ARG A 379 -32.05 -8.07 35.19
C ARG A 379 -31.51 -7.16 34.09
N ASP A 380 -30.43 -6.45 34.40
CA ASP A 380 -29.73 -5.62 33.42
C ASP A 380 -28.59 -6.40 32.78
N LEU A 381 -28.73 -6.71 31.48
CA LEU A 381 -27.74 -7.49 30.75
C LEU A 381 -26.35 -6.82 30.72
N MET A 382 -26.30 -5.48 30.63
CA MET A 382 -25.02 -4.76 30.59
C MET A 382 -24.29 -4.84 31.93
N LYS A 383 -25.05 -4.78 33.03
CA LYS A 383 -24.50 -4.94 34.37
C LYS A 383 -24.00 -6.36 34.60
N ASP A 384 -24.78 -7.36 34.20
CA ASP A 384 -24.40 -8.78 34.33
C ASP A 384 -23.14 -9.09 33.50
N LEU A 385 -23.07 -8.66 32.24
CA LEU A 385 -21.87 -8.86 31.40
C LEU A 385 -20.62 -8.18 31.98
N LYS A 386 -20.75 -6.99 32.58
CA LYS A 386 -19.63 -6.29 33.24
C LYS A 386 -19.15 -7.00 34.50
N SER A 387 -20.02 -7.71 35.23
CA SER A 387 -19.60 -8.46 36.42
C SER A 387 -18.97 -9.81 36.09
N GLU A 388 -19.31 -10.39 34.94
CA GLU A 388 -18.90 -11.76 34.56
C GLU A 388 -17.67 -11.79 33.62
N LEU A 389 -17.38 -10.68 32.93
CA LEU A 389 -16.24 -10.55 32.02
C LEU A 389 -15.18 -9.62 32.60
N SER A 390 -13.94 -9.71 32.09
CA SER A 390 -12.87 -8.78 32.49
C SER A 390 -11.98 -8.34 31.32
N LYS A 391 -11.18 -7.28 31.56
CA LYS A 391 -10.12 -6.80 30.67
C LYS A 391 -10.63 -6.49 29.25
N ASN A 392 -9.94 -7.02 28.23
CA ASN A 392 -10.21 -6.71 26.83
C ASN A 392 -11.51 -7.33 26.33
N LEU A 393 -11.85 -8.54 26.82
CA LEU A 393 -13.09 -9.20 26.42
C LEU A 393 -14.31 -8.43 26.92
N GLU A 394 -14.30 -7.99 28.18
CA GLU A 394 -15.34 -7.11 28.73
C GLU A 394 -15.48 -5.82 27.89
N ARG A 395 -14.36 -5.14 27.59
CA ARG A 395 -14.35 -3.92 26.78
C ARG A 395 -15.00 -4.14 25.41
N LEU A 396 -14.67 -5.24 24.74
CA LEU A 396 -15.18 -5.57 23.41
C LEU A 396 -16.67 -5.95 23.45
N ILE A 397 -17.07 -6.87 24.32
CA ILE A 397 -18.47 -7.33 24.42
C ILE A 397 -19.38 -6.18 24.83
N ILE A 398 -19.00 -5.38 25.83
CA ILE A 398 -19.76 -4.20 26.22
C ILE A 398 -19.82 -3.18 25.07
N GLY A 399 -18.72 -2.98 24.34
CA GLY A 399 -18.71 -2.11 23.16
C GLY A 399 -19.71 -2.56 22.08
N LEU A 400 -19.73 -3.86 21.77
CA LEU A 400 -20.64 -4.45 20.78
C LEU A 400 -22.13 -4.36 21.17
N MET A 401 -22.43 -4.27 22.47
CA MET A 401 -23.80 -4.21 23.01
C MET A 401 -24.37 -2.78 23.09
N LEU A 402 -23.52 -1.75 23.05
CA LEU A 402 -23.97 -0.35 22.96
C LEU A 402 -24.47 -0.06 21.54
N THR A 403 -25.41 0.87 21.39
CA THR A 403 -25.73 1.42 20.06
C THR A 403 -24.50 2.15 19.49
N PRO A 404 -24.38 2.36 18.17
CA PRO A 404 -23.25 3.09 17.59
C PRO A 404 -23.04 4.47 18.23
N ALA A 405 -24.11 5.24 18.42
CA ALA A 405 -24.07 6.55 19.06
C ALA A 405 -23.66 6.50 20.54
N GLU A 406 -24.16 5.53 21.30
CA GLU A 406 -23.75 5.32 22.71
C GLU A 406 -22.26 4.93 22.81
N PHE A 407 -21.78 4.10 21.87
CA PHE A 407 -20.38 3.68 21.83
C PHE A 407 -19.46 4.87 21.54
N ASP A 408 -19.78 5.67 20.52
CA ASP A 408 -19.00 6.85 20.16
C ASP A 408 -19.01 7.89 21.28
N ALA A 409 -20.17 8.16 21.89
CA ALA A 409 -20.27 9.05 23.05
C ALA A 409 -19.39 8.58 24.22
N LYS A 410 -19.34 7.26 24.46
CA LYS A 410 -18.45 6.68 25.47
C LYS A 410 -16.97 6.80 25.11
N MET A 411 -16.62 6.64 23.85
CA MET A 411 -15.23 6.80 23.40
C MET A 411 -14.78 8.26 23.47
N MET A 412 -15.62 9.21 23.07
CA MET A 412 -15.39 10.64 23.25
C MET A 412 -15.18 10.99 24.73
N GLN A 413 -16.05 10.49 25.62
CA GLN A 413 -15.87 10.72 27.07
C GLN A 413 -14.53 10.19 27.56
N LYS A 414 -14.17 8.95 27.18
CA LYS A 414 -12.91 8.35 27.60
C LYS A 414 -11.68 9.08 27.10
N ALA A 415 -11.74 9.63 25.89
CA ALA A 415 -10.65 10.42 25.32
C ALA A 415 -10.42 11.75 26.06
N MET A 416 -11.44 12.26 26.77
CA MET A 416 -11.38 13.48 27.57
C MET A 416 -11.39 13.21 29.09
N GLU A 417 -11.31 11.94 29.51
CA GLU A 417 -11.37 11.57 30.92
C GLU A 417 -9.96 11.35 31.48
N GLY A 418 -9.62 12.09 32.53
CA GLY A 418 -8.36 11.92 33.26
C GLY A 418 -7.38 13.05 33.02
N ALA A 419 -6.09 12.75 33.16
CA ALA A 419 -5.04 13.73 32.91
C ALA A 419 -4.58 13.63 31.45
N GLY A 420 -4.69 14.74 30.73
CA GLY A 420 -4.43 14.80 29.30
C GLY A 420 -5.64 14.39 28.47
N THR A 421 -5.48 14.47 27.15
CA THR A 421 -6.51 14.18 26.17
C THR A 421 -5.96 13.12 25.20
N ASP A 422 -6.80 12.23 24.71
CA ASP A 422 -6.47 11.33 23.58
C ASP A 422 -6.89 12.00 22.27
N GLU A 423 -6.03 12.88 21.74
CA GLU A 423 -6.35 13.66 20.54
C GLU A 423 -6.59 12.77 19.31
N HIS A 424 -5.91 11.63 19.22
CA HIS A 424 -6.08 10.69 18.12
C HIS A 424 -7.49 10.09 18.11
N ALA A 425 -8.01 9.67 19.26
CA ALA A 425 -9.39 9.17 19.35
C ALA A 425 -10.43 10.24 19.01
N LEU A 426 -10.22 11.49 19.45
CA LEU A 426 -11.11 12.61 19.11
C LEU A 426 -11.13 12.89 17.60
N ILE A 427 -9.96 12.94 16.97
CA ILE A 427 -9.82 13.14 15.51
C ILE A 427 -10.48 11.98 14.78
N GLU A 428 -10.13 10.74 15.11
CA GLU A 428 -10.65 9.53 14.46
C GLU A 428 -12.18 9.55 14.43
N ILE A 429 -12.83 9.84 15.56
CA ILE A 429 -14.29 9.87 15.63
C ILE A 429 -14.84 11.04 14.80
N LEU A 430 -14.42 12.27 15.08
CA LEU A 430 -15.08 13.45 14.52
C LEU A 430 -14.88 13.64 13.02
N VAL A 431 -13.79 13.12 12.43
CA VAL A 431 -13.55 13.25 10.97
C VAL A 431 -14.14 12.10 10.15
N THR A 432 -14.58 11.01 10.80
CA THR A 432 -15.11 9.82 10.09
C THR A 432 -16.62 9.64 10.22
N ARG A 433 -17.27 10.27 11.19
CA ARG A 433 -18.72 10.19 11.36
C ARG A 433 -19.43 11.17 10.43
N SER A 434 -20.53 10.72 9.85
CA SER A 434 -21.47 11.56 9.10
C SER A 434 -22.22 12.52 10.02
N ASN A 435 -22.87 13.53 9.44
CA ASN A 435 -23.69 14.49 10.17
C ASN A 435 -24.79 13.81 11.01
N GLU A 436 -25.43 12.76 10.50
CA GLU A 436 -26.46 12.01 11.22
C GLU A 436 -25.87 11.28 12.44
N GLU A 437 -24.70 10.66 12.28
CA GLU A 437 -23.99 9.97 13.36
C GLU A 437 -23.50 10.94 14.43
N ILE A 438 -22.99 12.12 14.05
CA ILE A 438 -22.58 13.18 15.01
C ILE A 438 -23.77 13.68 15.82
N LEU A 439 -24.93 13.92 15.19
CA LEU A 439 -26.15 14.34 15.90
C LEU A 439 -26.64 13.26 16.88
N ALA A 440 -26.64 11.99 16.45
CA ALA A 440 -27.00 10.88 17.31
C ALA A 440 -26.02 10.72 18.50
N MET A 441 -24.72 10.85 18.24
CA MET A 441 -23.68 10.84 19.28
C MET A 441 -23.86 12.00 20.28
N ASN A 442 -24.15 13.22 19.81
CA ASN A 442 -24.40 14.37 20.68
C ASN A 442 -25.57 14.12 21.64
N ALA A 443 -26.67 13.56 21.11
CA ALA A 443 -27.83 13.20 21.92
C ALA A 443 -27.49 12.11 22.96
N ALA A 444 -26.79 11.06 22.53
CA ALA A 444 -26.36 9.98 23.43
C ALA A 444 -25.39 10.47 24.51
N TYR A 445 -24.47 11.37 24.17
CA TYR A 445 -23.52 11.96 25.09
C TYR A 445 -24.22 12.84 26.14
N GLN A 446 -25.13 13.72 25.70
CA GLN A 446 -25.93 14.55 26.61
C GLN A 446 -26.78 13.69 27.55
N ASP A 447 -27.37 12.59 27.07
CA ASP A 447 -28.15 11.71 27.93
C ASP A 447 -27.27 10.95 28.94
N ALA A 448 -26.12 10.44 28.51
CA ALA A 448 -25.24 9.64 29.37
C ALA A 448 -24.52 10.49 30.43
N TYR A 449 -24.03 11.68 30.07
CA TYR A 449 -23.12 12.48 30.91
C TYR A 449 -23.73 13.77 31.42
N LYS A 450 -24.95 14.10 31.01
CA LYS A 450 -25.69 15.32 31.40
C LYS A 450 -24.91 16.61 31.13
N LYS A 451 -24.04 16.58 30.12
CA LYS A 451 -23.20 17.68 29.62
C LYS A 451 -23.16 17.57 28.09
N SER A 452 -23.11 18.70 27.39
CA SER A 452 -23.02 18.67 25.94
C SER A 452 -21.62 18.21 25.50
N LEU A 453 -21.52 17.56 24.34
CA LEU A 453 -20.23 17.14 23.82
C LEU A 453 -19.34 18.35 23.47
N GLU A 454 -19.94 19.45 23.00
CA GLU A 454 -19.24 20.71 22.78
C GLU A 454 -18.61 21.25 24.07
N ASP A 455 -19.39 21.36 25.15
CA ASP A 455 -18.87 21.85 26.43
C ASP A 455 -17.76 20.94 26.97
N ALA A 456 -17.88 19.62 26.75
CA ALA A 456 -16.86 18.67 27.13
C ALA A 456 -15.54 18.93 26.40
N ILE A 457 -15.59 19.06 25.06
CA ILE A 457 -14.42 19.37 24.23
C ILE A 457 -13.80 20.72 24.62
N GLN A 458 -14.62 21.75 24.85
CA GLN A 458 -14.13 23.07 25.27
C GLN A 458 -13.50 23.07 26.66
N SER A 459 -13.91 22.16 27.53
CA SER A 459 -13.32 22.02 28.87
C SER A 459 -11.98 21.29 28.84
N ASP A 460 -11.80 20.36 27.89
CA ASP A 460 -10.64 19.47 27.86
C ASP A 460 -9.55 19.93 26.88
N THR A 461 -9.93 20.66 25.83
CA THR A 461 -9.02 21.10 24.77
C THR A 461 -8.97 22.62 24.63
N SER A 462 -7.94 23.16 23.97
CA SER A 462 -7.80 24.60 23.76
C SER A 462 -7.23 24.96 22.37
N GLY A 463 -7.14 26.26 22.09
CA GLY A 463 -6.50 26.78 20.88
C GLY A 463 -7.20 26.39 19.57
N HIS A 464 -6.42 26.24 18.50
CA HIS A 464 -6.93 25.87 17.17
C HIS A 464 -7.56 24.48 17.15
N PHE A 465 -7.00 23.55 17.90
CA PHE A 465 -7.50 22.18 17.99
C PHE A 465 -8.94 22.16 18.52
N CYS A 466 -9.19 22.79 19.66
CA CYS A 466 -10.53 22.97 20.22
C CYS A 466 -11.52 23.57 19.22
N ARG A 467 -11.13 24.64 18.53
CA ARG A 467 -11.99 25.32 17.54
C ARG A 467 -12.40 24.40 16.38
N ILE A 468 -11.48 23.55 15.90
CA ILE A 468 -11.77 22.59 14.82
C ILE A 468 -12.72 21.51 15.33
N LEU A 469 -12.45 20.92 16.51
CA LEU A 469 -13.29 19.86 17.07
C LEU A 469 -14.72 20.36 17.35
N VAL A 470 -14.86 21.57 17.91
CA VAL A 470 -16.17 22.21 18.12
C VAL A 470 -16.89 22.41 16.79
N SER A 471 -16.20 22.87 15.74
CA SER A 471 -16.80 23.04 14.41
C SER A 471 -17.30 21.71 13.81
N LEU A 472 -16.61 20.59 14.06
CA LEU A 472 -17.04 19.27 13.58
C LEU A 472 -18.29 18.79 14.33
N VAL A 473 -18.35 19.01 15.65
CA VAL A 473 -19.46 18.57 16.50
C VAL A 473 -20.74 19.38 16.32
N GLN A 474 -20.63 20.65 15.92
CA GLN A 474 -21.78 21.54 15.73
C GLN A 474 -22.59 21.27 14.46
N VAL A 475 -22.12 20.40 13.55
CA VAL A 475 -22.78 20.06 12.27
C VAL A 475 -23.27 21.33 11.56
N MET A 476 -22.35 22.14 11.05
CA MET A 476 -22.76 23.27 10.21
C MET A 476 -23.35 22.75 8.90
N PHE A 477 -24.65 22.99 8.69
CA PHE A 477 -25.28 22.91 7.37
C PHE A 477 -24.64 23.99 6.49
N PHE A 478 -23.56 23.66 5.79
CA PHE A 478 -23.27 24.34 4.54
C PHE A 478 -24.27 23.79 3.52
N PRO A 479 -25.24 24.58 3.02
CA PRO A 479 -25.86 24.21 1.76
C PRO A 479 -24.71 24.11 0.76
N VAL A 480 -24.44 22.90 0.27
CA VAL A 480 -23.53 22.69 -0.84
C VAL A 480 -24.13 23.46 -2.01
N ARG A 481 -23.70 24.70 -2.20
CA ARG A 481 -23.78 25.33 -3.51
C ARG A 481 -22.84 24.52 -4.36
N SER A 482 -23.40 23.63 -5.17
CA SER A 482 -22.69 22.95 -6.25
C SER A 482 -21.80 23.97 -6.97
N ASN A 483 -20.54 23.59 -7.19
CA ASN A 483 -19.45 24.35 -7.81
C ASN A 483 -18.55 25.12 -6.82
N ILE A 484 -17.78 24.40 -6.00
CA ILE A 484 -16.39 24.81 -5.75
C ILE A 484 -15.53 24.00 -6.73
N VAL A 485 -15.32 24.58 -7.90
CA VAL A 485 -14.19 24.19 -8.76
C VAL A 485 -12.97 24.88 -8.15
N PHE A 486 -12.03 24.13 -7.60
CA PHE A 486 -10.70 24.66 -7.33
C PHE A 486 -10.04 24.94 -8.68
N TYR A 487 -10.17 26.17 -9.17
CA TYR A 487 -9.32 26.67 -10.25
C TYR A 487 -7.92 26.89 -9.65
N PHE A 488 -7.01 25.94 -9.85
CA PHE A 488 -5.60 26.25 -9.83
C PHE A 488 -5.31 27.17 -11.03
N HIS A 489 -5.30 28.48 -10.78
CA HIS A 489 -4.87 29.44 -11.78
C HIS A 489 -3.35 29.31 -11.94
N THR A 490 -2.93 28.55 -12.96
CA THR A 490 -1.62 28.74 -13.57
C THR A 490 -1.60 30.13 -14.18
N HIS A 491 -0.95 31.10 -13.54
CA HIS A 491 -0.55 32.33 -14.20
C HIS A 491 0.95 32.54 -13.98
N SER A 492 1.72 32.19 -15.01
CA SER A 492 2.96 32.87 -15.33
C SER A 492 2.70 34.37 -15.50
N LEU A 493 3.51 35.23 -14.90
CA LEU A 493 3.87 36.57 -15.38
C LEU A 493 5.23 36.87 -14.73
N VAL A 494 6.33 36.64 -15.46
CA VAL A 494 7.05 37.63 -16.29
C VAL A 494 7.62 38.77 -15.45
N ALA A 495 8.96 38.84 -15.49
CA ALA A 495 9.79 39.93 -14.99
C ALA A 495 9.35 41.31 -15.50
N VAL A 496 9.31 42.30 -14.60
CA VAL A 496 10.18 43.49 -14.58
C VAL A 496 10.42 43.88 -13.12
#